data_AF-A0A0B6ZPJ1-F1
#
_entry.id   AF-A0A0B6ZPJ1-F1
#
_cell.length_a   1.000
_cell.length_b   1.000
_cell.length_c   1.000
_cell.angle_alpha   90.00
_cell.angle_beta   90.00
_cell.angle_gamma   90.00
#
_symmetry.space_group_name_H-M   'P 1'
#
loop_
_entity.id
_entity.type
_entity.pdbx_description
1 polymer ?
#
loop_
_entity_poly.entity_id
_entity_poly.type
_entity_poly.pdbx_seq_one_letter_code
_entity_poly.pdbx_strand_id
1 'polypeptide(L)' 'TFPSQTRIPKLREKGIGSIPGKDWVPTKYSFVCMIHFQNEEVITSEKFRDSTVTEHTVVHRPVLKQDAYSAIFPG' A
#
# COMPACT_ATOMS: atom_id res chain seq x y z
N THR A 1 -7.61 2.90 5.17
CA THR A 1 -7.60 3.57 3.85
C THR A 1 -6.24 4.17 3.64
N PHE A 2 -5.68 4.00 2.45
CA PHE A 2 -4.34 4.48 2.10
C PHE A 2 -4.43 5.53 1.00
N PRO A 3 -3.45 6.45 0.90
CA PRO A 3 -3.40 7.38 -0.22
C PRO A 3 -3.52 6.58 -1.52
N SER A 4 -4.38 7.03 -2.44
CA SER A 4 -4.55 6.34 -3.72
C SER A 4 -3.33 6.44 -4.64
N GLN A 5 -2.30 7.18 -4.22
CA GLN A 5 -1.14 7.52 -5.04
C GLN A 5 0.14 7.24 -4.25
N THR A 6 0.98 6.37 -4.78
CA THR A 6 2.39 6.29 -4.39
C THR A 6 3.12 7.57 -4.77
N ARG A 7 4.17 7.89 -4.01
CA ARG A 7 5.05 9.04 -4.27
C ARG A 7 6.00 8.78 -5.45
N ILE A 8 6.09 7.54 -5.94
CA ILE A 8 6.92 7.16 -7.08
C ILE A 8 6.15 7.40 -8.39
N PRO A 9 6.57 8.34 -9.26
CA PRO A 9 5.77 8.76 -10.42
C PRO A 9 5.35 7.62 -11.35
N LYS A 10 6.28 6.70 -11.70
CA LYS A 10 5.99 5.58 -12.60
C LYS A 10 4.96 4.59 -12.03
N LEU A 11 4.97 4.39 -10.72
CA LEU A 11 4.05 3.47 -10.04
C LEU A 11 2.70 4.15 -9.78
N ARG A 12 2.72 5.48 -9.62
CA ARG A 12 1.51 6.30 -9.53
C ARG A 12 0.68 6.20 -10.81
N GLU A 13 1.30 6.33 -11.98
CA GLU A 13 0.62 6.17 -13.27
C GLU A 13 0.04 4.76 -13.43
N LYS A 14 0.81 3.72 -13.09
CA LYS A 14 0.34 2.33 -13.12
C LYS A 14 -0.85 2.10 -12.20
N GLY A 15 -0.80 2.60 -10.97
CA GLY A 15 -1.87 2.46 -9.99
C GLY A 15 -3.14 3.25 -10.33
N ILE A 16 -3.02 4.35 -11.07
CA ILE A 16 -4.19 5.08 -11.60
C ILE A 16 -4.80 4.31 -12.77
N GLY A 17 -3.98 3.80 -13.69
CA GLY A 17 -4.44 3.06 -14.86
C GLY A 17 -5.10 1.70 -14.53
N SER A 18 -4.85 1.13 -13.35
CA SER A 18 -5.51 -0.09 -12.90
C SER A 18 -6.91 0.14 -12.32
N ILE A 19 -7.27 1.39 -12.01
CA ILE A 19 -8.55 1.71 -11.40
C ILE A 19 -9.62 1.77 -12.49
N PRO A 20 -10.70 0.97 -12.39
CA PRO A 20 -11.76 0.97 -13.38
C PRO A 20 -12.49 2.32 -13.37
N GLY A 21 -12.58 2.93 -14.55
CA GLY A 21 -13.15 4.25 -14.76
C GLY A 21 -12.28 5.07 -15.70
N LYS A 22 -12.75 5.29 -16.93
CA LYS A 22 -11.95 5.87 -18.03
C LYS A 22 -11.34 7.24 -17.74
N ASP A 23 -11.89 7.99 -16.78
CA ASP A 23 -11.57 9.40 -16.55
C ASP A 23 -11.33 9.74 -15.06
N TRP A 24 -11.05 8.74 -14.22
CA TRP A 24 -10.83 9.02 -12.80
C TRP A 24 -9.47 9.65 -12.54
N VAL A 25 -9.48 10.90 -12.07
CA VAL A 25 -8.26 11.63 -11.67
C VAL A 25 -8.23 11.75 -10.14
N PRO A 26 -7.32 11.03 -9.45
CA PRO A 26 -7.28 11.09 -8.00
C PRO A 26 -6.81 12.45 -7.48
N THR A 27 -7.50 12.93 -6.45
CA THR A 27 -7.15 14.16 -5.72
C THR A 27 -6.34 13.81 -4.46
N LYS A 28 -5.90 14.83 -3.71
CA LYS A 28 -5.26 14.63 -2.39
C LYS A 28 -6.15 13.96 -1.35
N TYR A 29 -7.47 13.90 -1.60
CA TYR A 29 -8.46 13.24 -0.74
C TYR A 29 -8.90 11.88 -1.29
N SER A 30 -8.32 11.43 -2.41
CA SER A 30 -8.59 10.11 -2.95
C SER A 30 -7.83 9.08 -2.14
N PHE A 31 -8.58 8.13 -1.58
CA PHE A 31 -8.03 7.00 -0.84
C PHE A 31 -8.51 5.70 -1.46
N VAL A 32 -7.67 4.68 -1.35
CA VAL A 32 -7.98 3.32 -1.81
C VAL A 32 -7.96 2.39 -0.60
N CYS A 33 -8.90 1.43 -0.58
CA CYS A 33 -8.96 0.41 0.45
C CYS A 33 -7.77 -0.55 0.36
N MET A 34 -7.34 -1.09 1.50
CA MET A 34 -6.18 -1.99 1.59
C MET A 34 -6.30 -3.23 0.69
N ILE A 35 -7.52 -3.69 0.44
CA ILE A 35 -7.83 -4.87 -0.40
C ILE A 35 -7.38 -4.73 -1.85
N HIS A 36 -7.08 -3.51 -2.31
CA HIS A 36 -6.63 -3.24 -3.67
C HIS A 36 -5.10 -3.31 -3.85
N PHE A 37 -4.37 -3.58 -2.76
CA PHE A 37 -2.91 -3.75 -2.73
C PHE A 37 -2.57 -5.21 -2.50
N GLN A 38 -1.39 -5.65 -2.92
CA GLN A 38 -0.92 -7.01 -2.65
C GLN A 38 -0.64 -7.18 -1.15
N ASN A 39 -0.83 -8.39 -0.61
CA ASN A 39 -0.62 -8.64 0.81
C ASN A 39 0.83 -8.37 1.23
N GLU A 40 1.79 -8.67 0.34
CA GLU A 40 3.21 -8.44 0.57
C GLU A 40 3.58 -6.96 0.56
N GLU A 41 2.72 -6.08 0.05
CA GLU A 41 2.91 -4.63 0.04
C GLU A 41 2.41 -3.96 1.32
N VAL A 42 1.63 -4.68 2.13
CA VAL A 42 1.07 -4.19 3.39
C VAL A 42 1.95 -4.67 4.54
N ILE A 43 2.61 -3.71 5.20
CA ILE A 43 3.37 -3.93 6.42
C ILE A 43 2.40 -3.84 7.61
N THR A 44 2.18 -4.96 8.27
CA THR A 44 1.31 -5.07 9.46
C THR A 44 2.07 -5.43 10.73
N SER A 45 3.30 -5.92 10.59
CA SER A 45 4.16 -6.29 11.72
C SER A 45 5.63 -6.07 11.40
N GLU A 46 6.40 -5.71 12.41
CA GLU A 46 7.86 -5.66 12.35
C GLU A 46 8.46 -6.69 13.30
N LYS A 47 9.53 -7.34 12.85
CA LYS A 47 10.31 -8.29 13.65
C LYS A 47 11.65 -7.66 14.02
N PHE A 48 11.98 -7.69 15.30
CA PHE A 48 13.30 -7.27 15.77
C PHE A 48 13.88 -8.29 16.75
N ARG A 49 15.20 -8.30 16.88
CA ARG A 49 15.90 -9.09 17.89
C ARG A 49 16.39 -8.18 19.00
N ASP A 50 16.19 -8.59 20.24
CA ASP A 50 16.77 -7.90 21.38
C ASP A 50 18.24 -8.30 21.60
N SER A 51 18.87 -7.67 22.60
CA SER A 51 20.25 -7.97 23.01
C SER A 51 20.45 -9.40 23.55
N THR A 52 19.36 -10.11 23.84
CA THR A 52 19.36 -11.52 24.29
C THR A 52 19.10 -12.51 23.14
N VAL A 53 19.07 -12.02 21.89
CA VAL A 53 18.79 -12.81 20.66
C VAL A 53 17.35 -13.34 20.59
N THR A 54 16.45 -12.84 21.44
CA THR A 54 15.02 -13.20 21.38
C THR A 54 14.34 -12.42 20.25
N GLU A 55 13.59 -13.11 19.39
CA GLU A 55 12.80 -12.48 18.32
C GLU A 55 11.46 -11.97 18.86
N HIS A 56 11.20 -10.69 18.67
CA HIS A 56 9.95 -10.04 19.02
C HIS A 56 9.21 -9.66 17.76
N THR A 57 7.88 -9.81 17.78
CA THR A 57 7.00 -9.33 16.71
C THR A 57 6.08 -8.25 17.28
N VAL A 58 6.12 -7.06 16.70
CA VAL A 58 5.19 -5.99 17.07
C VAL A 58 4.22 -5.78 15.93
N VAL A 59 2.93 -5.83 16.27
CA VAL A 59 1.84 -5.56 15.34
C VAL A 59 1.56 -4.06 15.34
N HIS A 60 1.52 -3.46 14.15
CA HIS A 60 1.29 -2.03 13.97
C HIS A 60 0.03 -1.78 13.15
N ARG A 61 -0.39 -0.50 13.12
CA ARG A 61 -1.37 -0.06 12.13
C ARG A 61 -0.81 -0.37 10.73
N PRO A 62 -1.60 -0.96 9.82
CA PRO A 62 -1.15 -1.27 8.48
C PRO A 62 -0.54 -0.04 7.78
N VAL A 63 0.64 -0.21 7.19
CA VAL A 63 1.34 0.79 6.37
C VAL A 63 1.71 0.15 5.03
N LEU A 64 1.66 0.90 3.95
CA LEU A 64 2.11 0.43 2.65
C LEU A 64 3.63 0.58 2.50
N LYS A 65 4.27 -0.36 1.80
CA LYS A 65 5.61 -0.16 1.27
C LYS A 65 5.66 1.10 0.40
N GLN A 66 6.83 1.72 0.30
CA GLN A 66 7.00 2.98 -0.45
C GLN A 66 6.69 2.83 -1.95
N ASP A 67 6.94 1.65 -2.50
CA ASP A 67 6.71 1.25 -3.87
C ASP A 67 5.39 0.51 -4.10
N ALA A 68 4.55 0.36 -3.06
CA ALA A 68 3.24 -0.23 -3.23
C ALA A 68 2.35 0.62 -4.15
N TYR A 69 1.56 -0.02 -5.00
CA TYR A 69 0.55 0.65 -5.80
C TYR A 69 -0.71 -0.22 -5.90
N SER A 70 -1.88 0.41 -6.04
CA SER A 70 -3.14 -0.32 -6.16
C SER A 70 -3.21 -1.03 -7.51
N ALA A 71 -3.40 -2.34 -7.50
CA ALA A 71 -3.41 -3.16 -8.71
C ALA A 71 -4.61 -4.12 -8.77
N ILE A 72 -5.29 -4.38 -7.66
CA ILE A 72 -6.37 -5.36 -7.57
C ILE A 72 -7.70 -4.62 -7.65
N PHE A 73 -8.34 -4.60 -8.81
CA PHE A 73 -9.70 -4.10 -8.97
C PHE A 73 -10.55 -5.15 -9.68
N PRO A 74 -11.80 -5.40 -9.24
CA PRO A 74 -12.73 -6.20 -10.01
C PRO A 74 -12.99 -5.48 -11.34
N GLY A 75 -12.83 -6.21 -12.45
CA GLY A 75 -13.08 -5.73 -13.81
C GLY A 75 -14.57 -5.68 -14.15
#